data_AF-A0A011N8M6-F1
#
_entry.id   AF-A0A011N8M6-F1
#
_cell.length_a   1.000
_cell.length_b   1.000
_cell.length_c   1.000
_cell.angle_alpha   90.00
_cell.angle_beta   90.00
_cell.angle_gamma   90.00
#
_symmetry.space_group_name_H-M   'P 1'
#
loop_
_entity.id
_entity.type
_entity.pdbx_description
1 polymer ?
#
loop_
_entity_poly.entity_id
_entity_poly.type
_entity_poly.pdbx_seq_one_letter_code
_entity_poly.pdbx_strand_id
1 'polypeptide(L)'
;MHYAYQPCDDALLSLHELVARNYLRPERKRILLDDISSGGIDELGVLLAGHSRNAYWFGSQLSVDQARELAPHNSATTLQVCSAALAGIIWAIENPGRGIVEPDEMDFERVLEICLPYLGRMIGAYTGWTPLHGRSRLFPEELEQSDPWQFSNVRID
;
A
#
# COMPACT_ATOMS: atom_id res chain seq x y z
N MET A 1 13.24 1.05 5.78
CA MET A 1 11.82 1.06 5.39
C MET A 1 11.72 1.76 4.04
N HIS A 2 11.02 1.19 3.08
CA HIS A 2 10.79 1.81 1.77
C HIS A 2 9.41 1.37 1.25
N TYR A 3 8.91 2.07 0.22
CA TYR A 3 7.66 1.68 -0.42
C TYR A 3 7.93 0.70 -1.56
N ALA A 4 7.09 -0.32 -1.69
CA ALA A 4 7.05 -1.24 -2.83
C ALA A 4 5.64 -1.16 -3.40
N TYR A 5 5.47 -0.36 -4.47
CA TYR A 5 4.16 0.04 -4.97
C TYR A 5 3.92 -0.51 -6.37
N GLN A 6 2.90 -1.36 -6.48
CA GLN A 6 2.31 -1.75 -7.75
C GLN A 6 1.00 -0.94 -7.92
N PRO A 7 1.00 0.13 -8.72
CA PRO A 7 -0.23 0.88 -8.98
C PRO A 7 -1.20 0.07 -9.83
N CYS A 8 -2.40 0.60 -10.06
CA CYS A 8 -3.31 0.01 -11.06
C CYS A 8 -2.68 0.00 -12.47
N ASP A 9 -3.13 -0.90 -13.33
CA ASP A 9 -2.56 -1.10 -14.67
C ASP A 9 -2.52 0.19 -15.51
N ASP A 10 -3.56 1.02 -15.44
CA ASP A 10 -3.61 2.32 -16.14
C ASP A 10 -2.51 3.28 -15.66
N ALA A 11 -2.19 3.28 -14.37
CA ALA A 11 -1.12 4.08 -13.81
C ALA A 11 0.26 3.49 -14.12
N LEU A 12 0.40 2.16 -14.20
CA LEU A 12 1.62 1.51 -14.69
C LEU A 12 1.89 1.87 -16.15
N LEU A 13 0.88 1.81 -17.01
CA LEU A 13 0.97 2.26 -18.41
C LEU A 13 1.30 3.76 -18.50
N SER A 14 0.70 4.58 -17.65
CA SER A 14 1.01 6.02 -17.59
C SER A 14 2.47 6.28 -17.20
N LEU A 15 3.04 5.46 -16.31
CA LEU A 15 4.46 5.55 -15.95
C LEU A 15 5.37 5.15 -17.11
N HIS A 16 5.03 4.07 -17.82
CA HIS A 16 5.76 3.68 -19.02
C HIS A 16 5.70 4.76 -20.11
N GLU A 17 4.55 5.39 -20.34
CA GLU A 17 4.42 6.52 -21.27
C GLU A 17 5.30 7.69 -20.84
N LEU A 18 5.28 8.07 -19.56
CA LEU A 18 6.08 9.16 -19.03
C LEU A 18 7.58 8.93 -19.26
N VAL A 19 8.07 7.73 -18.97
CA VAL A 19 9.48 7.37 -19.18
C VAL A 19 9.83 7.36 -20.67
N ALA A 20 8.98 6.75 -21.51
CA ALA A 20 9.18 6.71 -22.96
C ALA A 20 9.20 8.12 -23.60
N ARG A 21 8.55 9.09 -22.98
CA ARG A 21 8.53 10.50 -23.39
C ARG A 21 9.64 11.35 -22.76
N ASN A 22 10.70 10.73 -22.24
CA ASN A 22 11.80 11.42 -21.57
C ASN A 22 11.31 12.31 -20.42
N TYR A 23 10.36 11.81 -19.63
CA TYR A 23 9.79 12.50 -18.47
C TYR A 23 9.02 13.79 -18.80
N LEU A 24 8.68 14.02 -20.07
CA LEU A 24 7.75 15.07 -20.44
C LEU A 24 6.34 14.69 -20.00
N ARG A 25 5.75 15.56 -19.19
CA ARG A 25 4.43 15.31 -18.59
C ARG A 25 3.37 15.13 -19.69
N PRO A 26 2.44 14.18 -19.53
CA PRO A 26 1.30 14.07 -20.42
C PRO A 26 0.43 15.31 -20.33
N GLU A 27 -0.15 15.71 -21.47
CA GLU A 27 -0.99 16.92 -21.59
C GLU A 27 -2.29 16.81 -20.79
N ARG A 28 -2.74 15.57 -20.54
CA ARG A 28 -3.98 15.27 -19.81
C ARG A 28 -3.71 14.26 -18.71
N LYS A 29 -4.49 14.36 -17.65
CA LYS A 29 -4.54 13.42 -16.53
C LYS A 29 -5.99 13.18 -16.17
N ARG A 30 -6.29 11.97 -15.71
CA ARG A 30 -7.61 11.60 -15.19
C ARG A 30 -7.42 10.79 -13.93
N ILE A 31 -8.28 11.00 -12.95
CA ILE A 31 -8.39 10.16 -11.75
C ILE A 31 -9.59 9.25 -11.98
N LEU A 32 -9.40 7.95 -11.80
CA LEU A 32 -10.46 6.97 -11.93
C LEU A 32 -11.33 6.94 -10.67
N LEU A 33 -12.65 6.92 -10.85
CA LEU A 33 -13.62 6.80 -9.77
C LEU A 33 -14.78 5.89 -10.17
N ASP A 34 -15.73 6.42 -10.96
CA ASP A 34 -16.91 5.67 -11.41
C ASP A 34 -16.56 4.64 -12.50
N ASP A 35 -15.50 4.90 -13.27
CA ASP A 35 -15.03 4.05 -14.37
C ASP A 35 -14.34 2.75 -13.91
N ILE A 36 -14.08 2.59 -12.61
CA ILE A 36 -13.41 1.40 -12.06
C ILE A 36 -14.41 0.23 -12.09
N SER A 37 -13.99 -0.86 -12.73
CA SER A 37 -14.78 -2.10 -12.83
C SER A 37 -14.96 -2.77 -11.48
N SER A 38 -16.11 -3.43 -11.29
CA SER A 38 -16.42 -4.20 -10.08
C SER A 38 -15.38 -5.30 -9.83
N GLY A 39 -15.15 -5.61 -8.55
CA GLY A 39 -14.16 -6.59 -8.11
C GLY A 39 -12.73 -6.08 -7.97
N GLY A 40 -12.43 -4.87 -8.45
CA GLY A 40 -11.13 -4.23 -8.22
C GLY A 40 -10.88 -3.97 -6.72
N ILE A 41 -9.66 -4.22 -6.26
CA ILE A 41 -9.25 -4.02 -4.87
C ILE A 41 -8.05 -3.07 -4.78
N ASP A 42 -7.95 -2.37 -3.66
CA ASP A 42 -6.71 -1.74 -3.20
C ASP A 42 -6.20 -2.52 -1.99
N GLU A 43 -5.14 -3.29 -2.20
CA GLU A 43 -4.47 -4.06 -1.16
C GLU A 43 -3.29 -3.27 -0.60
N LEU A 44 -3.51 -2.67 0.57
CA LEU A 44 -2.54 -1.77 1.21
C LEU A 44 -2.20 -2.30 2.60
N GLY A 45 -0.91 -2.51 2.85
CA GLY A 45 -0.43 -3.04 4.11
C GLY A 45 1.07 -2.90 4.30
N VAL A 46 1.55 -3.50 5.39
CA VAL A 46 2.95 -3.55 5.76
C VAL A 46 3.46 -4.98 5.69
N LEU A 47 4.64 -5.17 5.09
CA LEU A 47 5.36 -6.44 5.09
C LEU A 47 6.53 -6.34 6.07
N LEU A 48 6.43 -7.03 7.20
CA LEU A 48 7.53 -7.21 8.14
C LEU A 48 8.28 -8.48 7.77
N ALA A 49 9.59 -8.39 7.57
CA ALA A 49 10.39 -9.49 7.03
C ALA A 49 11.73 -9.64 7.76
N GLY A 50 12.31 -10.84 7.70
CA GLY A 50 13.60 -11.17 8.33
C GLY A 50 13.50 -11.75 9.74
N HIS A 51 12.30 -11.89 10.31
CA HIS A 51 12.10 -12.54 11.62
C HIS A 51 12.09 -14.08 11.51
N SER A 52 12.07 -14.80 12.64
CA SER A 52 12.10 -16.29 12.67
C SER A 52 10.98 -16.98 11.89
N ARG A 53 9.84 -16.32 11.69
CA ARG A 53 8.73 -16.79 10.84
C ARG A 53 8.80 -16.27 9.39
N ASN A 54 10.00 -15.89 8.93
CA ASN A 54 10.31 -15.26 7.65
C ASN A 54 9.65 -13.89 7.41
N ALA A 55 8.42 -13.85 6.89
CA ALA A 55 7.71 -12.62 6.56
C ALA A 55 6.22 -12.67 6.92
N TYR A 56 5.70 -11.52 7.33
CA TYR A 56 4.32 -11.31 7.73
C TYR A 56 3.77 -10.04 7.08
N TRP A 57 2.70 -10.20 6.30
CA TRP A 57 1.95 -9.08 5.73
C TRP A 57 0.73 -8.79 6.60
N PHE A 58 0.47 -7.51 6.87
CA PHE A 58 -0.75 -7.08 7.56
C PHE A 58 -1.32 -5.83 6.88
N GLY A 59 -2.62 -5.83 6.59
CA GLY A 59 -3.23 -4.71 5.88
C GLY A 59 -4.67 -4.94 5.42
N SER A 60 -5.17 -3.97 4.67
CA SER A 60 -6.52 -3.88 4.13
C SER A 60 -6.60 -4.49 2.73
N GLN A 61 -7.66 -5.24 2.47
CA GLN A 61 -8.10 -5.69 1.14
C GLN A 61 -9.48 -5.08 0.85
N LEU A 62 -9.52 -3.77 0.60
CA LEU A 62 -10.77 -3.06 0.35
C LEU A 62 -11.13 -3.12 -1.15
N SER A 63 -12.33 -3.60 -1.47
CA SER A 63 -12.83 -3.54 -2.86
C SER A 63 -13.49 -2.22 -3.19
N VAL A 64 -13.50 -1.86 -4.47
CA VAL A 64 -14.23 -0.68 -4.96
C VAL A 64 -15.74 -0.80 -4.72
N ASP A 65 -16.29 -2.01 -4.76
CA ASP A 65 -17.71 -2.25 -4.52
C ASP A 65 -18.08 -1.94 -3.06
N GLN A 66 -17.27 -2.45 -2.12
CA GLN A 66 -17.43 -2.15 -0.70
C GLN A 66 -17.24 -0.65 -0.43
N ALA A 67 -16.24 -0.02 -1.04
CA ALA A 67 -15.99 1.40 -0.85
C ALA A 67 -17.20 2.26 -1.28
N ARG A 68 -17.80 1.93 -2.43
CA ARG A 68 -18.99 2.61 -2.96
C ARG A 68 -20.24 2.42 -2.08
N GLU A 69 -20.38 1.25 -1.45
CA GLU A 69 -21.47 0.98 -0.51
C GLU A 69 -21.30 1.76 0.81
N LEU A 70 -20.06 1.83 1.31
CA LEU A 70 -19.74 2.45 2.59
C LEU A 70 -19.77 3.99 2.54
N ALA A 71 -19.21 4.58 1.46
CA ALA A 71 -19.11 6.02 1.31
C ALA A 71 -19.20 6.44 -0.16
N PRO A 72 -20.20 7.26 -0.55
CA PRO A 72 -20.32 7.72 -1.93
C PRO A 72 -19.10 8.56 -2.32
N HIS A 73 -18.86 8.67 -3.63
CA HIS A 73 -17.77 9.45 -4.22
C HIS A 73 -16.35 8.95 -3.84
N ASN A 74 -16.23 7.67 -3.47
CA ASN A 74 -14.94 7.06 -3.16
C ASN A 74 -14.65 5.84 -4.03
N SER A 75 -13.37 5.67 -4.38
CA SER A 75 -12.79 4.38 -4.73
C SER A 75 -12.24 3.69 -3.47
N ALA A 76 -11.73 2.46 -3.61
CA ALA A 76 -11.03 1.79 -2.51
C ALA A 76 -9.85 2.63 -1.99
N THR A 77 -9.00 3.13 -2.91
CA THR A 77 -7.85 3.98 -2.56
C THR A 77 -8.26 5.23 -1.80
N THR A 78 -9.28 5.96 -2.29
CA THR A 78 -9.66 7.22 -1.64
C THR A 78 -10.31 6.98 -0.29
N LEU A 79 -11.09 5.91 -0.13
CA LEU A 79 -11.72 5.60 1.16
C LEU A 79 -10.69 5.22 2.23
N GLN A 80 -9.63 4.48 1.88
CA GLN A 80 -8.52 4.20 2.80
C GLN A 80 -7.85 5.50 3.28
N VAL A 81 -7.63 6.47 2.39
CA VAL A 81 -7.04 7.78 2.77
C VAL A 81 -8.01 8.62 3.59
N CYS A 82 -9.28 8.71 3.16
CA CYS A 82 -10.30 9.52 3.84
C CYS A 82 -10.60 9.00 5.25
N SER A 83 -10.64 7.68 5.44
CA SER A 83 -10.84 7.08 6.77
C SER A 83 -9.67 7.36 7.71
N ALA A 84 -8.43 7.28 7.22
CA ALA A 84 -7.25 7.67 8.00
C ALA A 84 -7.26 9.16 8.36
N ALA A 85 -7.62 10.03 7.42
CA ALA A 85 -7.77 11.46 7.68
C ALA A 85 -8.87 11.77 8.71
N LEU A 86 -10.02 11.09 8.61
CA LEU A 86 -11.11 11.18 9.59
C LEU A 86 -10.63 10.77 10.99
N ALA A 87 -9.94 9.64 11.11
CA ALA A 87 -9.39 9.17 12.38
C ALA A 87 -8.36 10.16 12.96
N GLY A 88 -7.51 10.74 12.11
CA GLY A 88 -6.58 11.80 12.52
C GLY A 88 -7.28 13.05 13.07
N ILE A 89 -8.35 13.50 12.41
CA ILE A 89 -9.16 14.64 12.87
C ILE A 89 -9.82 14.33 14.22
N ILE A 90 -10.45 13.17 14.36
CA ILE A 90 -11.11 12.76 15.61
C ILE A 90 -10.07 12.67 16.74
N TRP A 91 -8.93 12.02 16.49
CA TRP A 91 -7.86 11.91 17.47
C TRP A 91 -7.34 13.28 17.90
N ALA A 92 -7.20 14.24 16.97
CA ALA A 92 -6.77 15.61 17.30
C ALA A 92 -7.80 16.36 18.16
N ILE A 93 -9.10 16.15 17.93
CA ILE A 93 -10.18 16.69 18.77
C ILE A 93 -10.13 16.08 20.17
N GLU A 94 -9.87 14.78 20.27
CA GLU A 94 -9.73 14.06 21.54
C GLU A 94 -8.44 14.43 22.30
N ASN A 95 -7.42 14.96 21.59
CA ASN A 95 -6.09 15.26 22.14
C ASN A 95 -5.60 16.69 21.76
N PRO A 96 -6.31 17.77 22.13
CA PRO A 96 -6.11 19.12 21.57
C PRO A 96 -4.82 19.85 22.00
N GLY A 97 -3.98 19.25 22.85
CA GLY A 97 -2.77 19.86 23.42
C GLY A 97 -1.46 19.15 23.08
N ARG A 98 -1.44 18.29 22.06
CA ARG A 98 -0.28 17.43 21.74
C ARG A 98 0.80 18.11 20.90
N GLY A 99 0.55 19.32 20.40
CA GLY A 99 1.47 20.00 19.48
C GLY A 99 1.47 19.36 18.09
N ILE A 100 2.60 19.47 17.39
CA ILE A 100 2.81 18.79 16.12
C ILE A 100 3.21 17.35 16.43
N VAL A 101 2.49 16.39 15.84
CA VAL A 101 2.74 14.96 16.00
C VAL A 101 2.70 14.25 14.65
N GLU A 102 3.38 13.11 14.57
CA GLU A 102 3.31 12.17 13.46
C GLU A 102 2.38 10.98 13.79
N PRO A 103 1.91 10.21 12.79
CA PRO A 103 1.05 9.04 13.03
C PRO A 103 1.64 8.01 14.01
N ASP A 104 2.97 7.84 14.03
CA ASP A 104 3.67 6.95 14.94
C ASP A 104 3.59 7.37 16.42
N GLU A 105 3.22 8.63 16.70
CA GLU A 105 3.04 9.19 18.04
C GLU A 105 1.57 9.19 18.50
N MET A 106 0.65 8.75 17.64
CA MET A 106 -0.78 8.63 17.93
C MET A 106 -1.09 7.26 18.56
N ASP A 107 -2.22 7.18 19.28
CA ASP A 107 -2.75 5.90 19.74
C ASP A 107 -3.31 5.12 18.54
N PHE A 108 -2.53 4.13 18.07
CA PHE A 108 -2.89 3.35 16.90
C PHE A 108 -4.16 2.52 17.10
N GLU A 109 -4.49 2.11 18.34
CA GLU A 109 -5.71 1.33 18.59
C GLU A 109 -6.95 2.20 18.37
N ARG A 110 -6.92 3.44 18.87
CA ARG A 110 -8.00 4.41 18.66
C ARG A 110 -8.15 4.79 17.20
N VAL A 111 -7.04 5.01 16.50
CA VAL A 111 -7.06 5.31 15.06
C VAL A 111 -7.66 4.13 14.28
N LEU A 112 -7.22 2.89 14.56
CA LEU A 112 -7.76 1.72 13.89
C LEU A 112 -9.23 1.48 14.24
N GLU A 113 -9.67 1.69 15.47
CA GLU A 113 -11.08 1.58 15.85
C GLU A 113 -11.99 2.41 14.93
N ILE A 114 -11.56 3.62 14.57
CA ILE A 114 -12.28 4.54 13.67
C ILE A 114 -12.17 4.09 12.21
N CYS A 115 -10.99 3.65 11.78
CA CYS A 115 -10.75 3.28 10.38
C CYS A 115 -11.36 1.92 10.00
N LEU A 116 -11.34 0.93 10.90
CA LEU A 116 -11.69 -0.47 10.61
C LEU A 116 -13.02 -0.65 9.86
N PRO A 117 -14.11 0.07 10.18
CA PRO A 117 -15.37 -0.01 9.42
C PRO A 117 -15.24 0.36 7.93
N TYR A 118 -14.20 1.10 7.55
CA TYR A 118 -13.95 1.61 6.19
C TYR A 118 -12.85 0.85 5.43
N LEU A 119 -12.14 -0.08 6.07
CA LEU A 119 -10.96 -0.75 5.50
C LEU A 119 -11.28 -2.11 4.88
N GLY A 120 -12.55 -2.49 4.78
CA GLY A 120 -12.96 -3.78 4.24
C GLY A 120 -12.36 -4.93 5.07
N ARG A 121 -11.82 -5.95 4.39
CA ARG A 121 -11.20 -7.08 5.08
C ARG A 121 -9.78 -6.73 5.51
N MET A 122 -9.52 -6.75 6.81
CA MET A 122 -8.16 -6.74 7.35
C MET A 122 -7.62 -8.17 7.42
N ILE A 123 -6.42 -8.42 6.90
CA ILE A 123 -5.79 -9.73 6.97
C ILE A 123 -4.36 -9.65 7.51
N GLY A 124 -3.96 -10.72 8.18
CA GLY A 124 -2.58 -10.99 8.55
C GLY A 124 -2.14 -12.32 7.94
N ALA A 125 -1.07 -12.33 7.15
CA ALA A 125 -0.64 -13.51 6.42
C ALA A 125 0.87 -13.73 6.55
N TYR A 126 1.25 -14.93 6.99
CA TYR A 126 2.65 -15.38 6.93
C TYR A 126 2.96 -15.98 5.56
N THR A 127 4.20 -15.79 5.11
CA THR A 127 4.69 -16.40 3.87
C THR A 127 6.11 -16.93 4.02
N GLY A 128 6.41 -18.01 3.28
CA GLY A 128 7.78 -18.52 3.10
C GLY A 128 8.53 -17.84 1.95
N TRP A 129 7.89 -16.92 1.24
CA TRP A 129 8.51 -16.19 0.12
C TRP A 129 9.69 -15.32 0.59
N THR A 130 10.72 -15.25 -0.24
CA THR A 130 11.86 -14.34 -0.08
C THR A 130 12.23 -13.74 -1.43
N PRO A 131 12.97 -12.63 -1.49
CA PRO A 131 13.47 -12.05 -2.75
C PRO A 131 14.35 -13.00 -3.58
N LEU A 132 14.87 -14.07 -2.98
CA LEU A 132 15.66 -15.11 -3.67
C LEU A 132 14.81 -16.17 -4.37
N HIS A 133 13.49 -16.20 -4.14
CA HIS A 133 12.62 -17.24 -4.68
C HIS A 133 12.63 -17.24 -6.22
N GLY A 134 13.16 -18.33 -6.81
CA GLY A 134 13.14 -18.54 -8.26
C GLY A 134 14.17 -17.74 -9.08
N ARG A 135 15.13 -17.07 -8.42
CA ARG A 135 16.19 -16.27 -9.06
C ARG A 135 17.27 -17.13 -9.74
N SER A 136 18.08 -16.49 -10.60
CA SER A 136 19.27 -17.02 -11.29
C SER A 136 19.04 -18.22 -12.21
N ARG A 137 17.84 -18.34 -12.80
CA ARG A 137 17.51 -19.46 -13.71
C ARG A 137 18.10 -19.33 -15.11
N LEU A 138 18.07 -18.12 -15.67
CA LEU A 138 18.45 -17.87 -17.07
C LEU A 138 19.70 -17.00 -17.21
N PHE A 139 19.88 -16.05 -16.30
CA PHE A 139 21.00 -15.12 -16.28
C PHE A 139 21.68 -15.16 -14.91
N PRO A 140 23.01 -14.96 -14.84
CA PRO A 140 23.72 -14.83 -13.58
C PRO A 140 23.28 -13.56 -12.85
N GLU A 141 23.17 -13.65 -11.53
CA GLU A 141 22.80 -12.54 -10.65
C GLU A 141 23.73 -12.54 -9.43
N GLU A 142 24.17 -11.37 -9.00
CA GLU A 142 24.95 -11.22 -7.77
C GLU A 142 23.98 -11.17 -6.57
N LEU A 143 23.79 -12.31 -5.91
CA LEU A 143 22.83 -12.48 -4.82
C LEU A 143 23.52 -12.77 -3.50
N GLU A 144 23.04 -12.13 -2.42
CA GLU A 144 23.49 -12.42 -1.05
C GLU A 144 22.69 -13.59 -0.49
N GLN A 145 23.30 -14.78 -0.49
CA GLN A 145 22.64 -16.03 -0.10
C GLN A 145 22.55 -16.21 1.42
N SER A 146 23.42 -15.56 2.19
CA SER A 146 23.44 -15.72 3.66
C SER A 146 22.28 -14.99 4.34
N ASP A 147 21.75 -13.95 3.70
CA ASP A 147 20.61 -13.18 4.17
C ASP A 147 19.69 -12.79 2.99
N PRO A 148 18.59 -13.55 2.78
CA PRO A 148 17.66 -13.32 1.68
C PRO A 148 17.02 -11.92 1.68
N TRP A 149 16.96 -11.24 2.83
CA TRP A 149 16.27 -9.95 2.97
C TRP A 149 17.19 -8.74 2.81
N GLN A 150 18.46 -8.96 2.43
CA GLN A 150 19.34 -7.88 2.04
C GLN A 150 18.75 -7.05 0.90
N PHE A 151 18.91 -5.73 0.98
CA PHE A 151 18.32 -4.82 0.01
C PHE A 151 18.85 -5.05 -1.42
N SER A 152 20.09 -5.53 -1.56
CA SER A 152 20.65 -5.96 -2.84
C SER A 152 19.84 -7.06 -3.53
N ASN A 153 19.19 -7.95 -2.75
CA ASN A 153 18.33 -9.00 -3.31
C ASN A 153 16.93 -8.47 -3.67
N VAL A 154 16.47 -7.40 -3.00
CA VAL A 154 15.14 -6.78 -3.19
C VAL A 154 15.13 -5.84 -4.39
N ARG A 155 16.17 -5.03 -4.56
CA ARG A 155 16.31 -4.10 -5.69
C ARG A 155 16.44 -4.90 -6.99
N ILE A 156 15.73 -4.43 -8.03
CA ILE A 156 15.91 -4.93 -9.39
C ILE A 156 16.94 -4.04 -10.07
N ASP A 157 18.00 -4.66 -10.57
CA ASP A 157 19.09 -4.03 -11.32
C ASP A 157 18.95 -4.24 -12.83
#